data_AF-A0A5S4HF67-F1
#
_entry.id   AF-A0A5S4HF67-F1
#
_cell.length_a   1.000
_cell.length_b   1.000
_cell.length_c   1.000
_cell.angle_alpha   90.00
_cell.angle_beta   90.00
_cell.angle_gamma   90.00
#
_symmetry.space_group_name_H-M   'P 1'
#
loop_
_entity.id
_entity.type
_entity.pdbx_description
1 polymer ?
#
loop_
_entity_poly.entity_id
_entity_poly.type
_entity_poly.pdbx_seq_one_letter_code
_entity_poly.pdbx_strand_id
1 'polypeptide(L)' 'MKFYRPEVFPTPLPMLWVHAGLAKEIGVVVSVRATPGGTWGYYETLRGRQGYLWPCGDAKSAAEQIDLFLKHQMFPSTW' A
#
# COMPACT_ATOMS: atom_id res chain seq x y z
N MET A 1 22.35 1.57 7.36
CA MET A 1 22.47 0.66 6.20
C MET A 1 21.23 0.85 5.32
N LYS A 2 21.36 1.29 4.07
CA LYS A 2 20.22 1.41 3.13
C LYS A 2 20.04 0.06 2.45
N PHE A 3 18.94 -0.63 2.74
CA PHE A 3 18.67 -1.97 2.21
C PHE A 3 18.18 -1.98 0.76
N TYR A 4 17.73 -0.83 0.23
CA TYR A 4 17.27 -0.71 -1.15
C TYR A 4 18.21 0.18 -1.97
N ARG A 5 18.70 -0.35 -3.10
CA ARG A 5 19.57 0.31 -4.09
C ARG A 5 18.93 0.17 -5.48
N PRO A 6 18.12 1.15 -5.93
CA PRO A 6 17.41 1.05 -7.20
C PRO A 6 18.34 0.96 -8.42
N GLU A 7 19.59 1.39 -8.29
CA GLU A 7 20.63 1.31 -9.33
C GLU A 7 21.23 -0.10 -9.46
N VAL A 8 21.11 -0.93 -8.41
CA VAL A 8 21.67 -2.29 -8.35
C VAL A 8 20.58 -3.35 -8.54
N PHE A 9 19.34 -3.03 -8.16
CA PHE A 9 18.18 -3.89 -8.31
C PHE A 9 17.11 -3.14 -9.12
N PRO A 10 17.16 -3.20 -10.46
CA PRO A 10 16.17 -2.56 -11.33
C PRO A 10 14.83 -3.32 -11.33
N THR A 11 14.63 -4.24 -10.38
CA THR A 11 13.42 -5.03 -10.28
C THR A 11 12.24 -4.08 -10.00
N PRO A 12 11.16 -4.13 -10.81
CA PRO A 12 9.97 -3.37 -10.48
C PRO A 12 9.55 -3.75 -9.06
N LEU A 13 9.29 -2.74 -8.22
CA LEU A 13 8.76 -2.95 -6.87
C LEU A 13 7.61 -3.96 -6.97
N PRO A 14 7.58 -5.03 -6.17
CA PRO A 14 6.45 -5.95 -6.20
C PRO A 14 5.19 -5.16 -5.87
N MET A 15 4.26 -5.16 -6.82
CA MET A 15 2.99 -4.45 -6.73
C MET A 15 1.85 -5.46 -6.59
N LEU A 16 0.95 -5.19 -5.65
CA LEU A 16 -0.26 -5.96 -5.45
C LEU A 16 -1.46 -5.07 -5.76
N TRP A 17 -2.31 -5.48 -6.69
CA TRP A 17 -3.61 -4.83 -6.90
C TRP A 17 -4.62 -5.38 -5.91
N VAL A 18 -5.15 -4.53 -5.04
CA VAL A 18 -6.22 -4.87 -4.09
C VAL A 18 -7.48 -4.15 -4.53
N HIS A 19 -8.58 -4.87 -4.73
CA HIS A 19 -9.81 -4.31 -5.26
C HIS A 19 -11.03 -4.61 -4.38
N ALA A 20 -12.03 -3.75 -4.47
CA ALA A 20 -13.26 -3.85 -3.69
C ALA A 20 -14.22 -4.86 -4.31
N GLY A 21 -14.06 -6.15 -4.02
CA GLY A 21 -15.06 -7.20 -4.32
C GLY A 21 -15.66 -7.12 -5.73
N LEU A 22 -16.96 -6.81 -5.82
CA LEU A 22 -17.73 -6.69 -7.06
C LEU A 22 -17.43 -5.40 -7.86
N ALA A 23 -16.90 -4.36 -7.23
CA ALA A 23 -16.45 -3.11 -7.86
C ALA A 23 -14.94 -3.20 -8.15
N LYS A 24 -14.55 -4.06 -9.09
CA LYS A 24 -13.13 -4.37 -9.39
C LYS A 24 -12.35 -3.19 -9.95
N GLU A 25 -13.04 -2.19 -10.48
CA GLU A 25 -12.53 -0.91 -10.94
C GLU A 25 -12.10 0.01 -9.78
N ILE A 26 -12.62 -0.23 -8.57
CA ILE A 26 -12.24 0.49 -7.36
C ILE A 26 -11.20 -0.35 -6.61
N GLY A 27 -9.98 0.20 -6.50
CA GLY A 27 -8.88 -0.52 -5.87
C GLY A 27 -7.67 0.37 -5.62
N VAL A 28 -6.65 -0.25 -5.03
CA VAL A 28 -5.38 0.39 -4.72
C VAL A 28 -4.22 -0.52 -5.12
N VAL A 29 -3.21 0.06 -5.77
CA VAL A 29 -1.95 -0.64 -6.01
C VAL A 29 -1.08 -0.48 -4.78
N VAL A 30 -0.77 -1.58 -4.10
CA VAL A 30 0.07 -1.60 -2.91
C VAL A 30 1.48 -2.02 -3.27
N SER A 31 2.48 -1.32 -2.74
CA SER A 31 3.89 -1.73 -2.77
C SER A 31 4.47 -1.74 -1.37
N VAL A 32 5.61 -2.41 -1.20
CA VAL A 32 6.36 -2.43 0.07
C VAL A 32 7.57 -1.52 -0.04
N ARG A 33 7.76 -0.63 0.93
CA ARG A 33 8.90 0.30 0.97
C ARG A 33 9.50 0.41 2.35
N ALA A 34 10.81 0.67 2.40
CA ALA A 34 11.51 0.96 3.64
C ALA A 34 11.06 2.31 4.21
N THR A 35 10.80 2.35 5.51
CA THR A 35 10.39 3.54 6.27
C THR A 35 11.61 4.21 6.93
N PRO A 36 11.51 5.50 7.31
CA PRO A 36 12.43 6.08 8.30
C PRO A 36 12.35 5.27 9.59
N GLY A 37 13.49 4.74 10.07
CA GLY A 37 13.55 3.85 11.24
C GLY A 37 13.92 2.40 10.92
N GLY A 38 14.10 2.05 9.64
CA GLY A 38 14.61 0.73 9.24
C GLY A 38 13.56 -0.37 9.26
N THR A 39 12.28 -0.02 9.34
CA THR A 39 11.17 -0.96 9.15
C THR A 39 10.67 -0.92 7.70
N TRP A 40 9.65 -1.73 7.42
CA TRP A 40 8.97 -1.77 6.12
C TRP A 40 7.51 -1.40 6.31
N GLY A 41 6.93 -0.74 5.32
CA GLY A 41 5.51 -0.38 5.30
C GLY A 41 4.86 -0.73 3.97
N TYR A 42 3.55 -0.96 4.03
CA TYR A 42 2.68 -0.99 2.86
C TYR A 42 2.36 0.44 2.43
N TYR A 43 2.47 0.70 1.13
CA TYR A 43 2.22 2.00 0.54
C TYR A 43 1.29 1.89 -0.65
N GLU A 44 0.38 2.85 -0.80
CA GLU A 44 -0.23 3.16 -2.08
C GLU A 44 0.87 3.62 -3.05
N THR A 45 1.08 2.81 -4.09
CA THR A 45 2.23 2.92 -4.99
C THR A 45 2.27 4.26 -5.73
N LEU A 46 1.11 4.76 -6.17
CA LEU A 46 1.02 5.99 -6.97
C LEU A 46 1.29 7.26 -6.15
N ARG A 47 1.07 7.22 -4.83
CA ARG A 47 1.32 8.36 -3.93
C ARG A 47 2.74 8.38 -3.35
N GLY A 48 3.57 7.41 -3.71
CA GLY A 48 4.95 7.34 -3.26
C GLY A 48 5.05 7.36 -1.74
N ARG A 49 5.85 8.28 -1.17
CA ARG A 49 6.04 8.39 0.29
C ARG A 49 4.80 8.89 1.04
N GLN A 50 3.91 9.61 0.37
CA GLN A 50 2.67 10.12 0.97
C GLN A 50 1.56 9.06 1.02
N GLY A 51 1.79 7.90 0.43
CA GLY A 51 0.84 6.80 0.37
C GLY A 51 0.99 5.80 1.51
N TYR A 52 1.54 6.15 2.67
CA TYR A 52 1.70 5.18 3.76
C TYR A 52 0.34 4.62 4.20
N LEU A 53 0.21 3.29 4.25
CA LEU A 53 -1.02 2.60 4.65
C LEU A 53 -0.88 1.95 6.02
N TRP A 54 0.14 1.12 6.22
CA TRP A 54 0.31 0.34 7.45
C TRP A 54 1.76 -0.21 7.57
N PRO A 55 2.30 -0.47 8.78
CA PRO A 55 3.58 -1.17 8.90
C PRO A 55 3.48 -2.63 8.43
N CYS A 56 4.56 -3.16 7.85
CA CYS A 56 4.67 -4.59 7.57
C CYS A 56 4.85 -5.38 8.88
N GLY A 57 4.45 -6.65 8.86
CA GLY A 57 4.50 -7.56 10.02
C GLY A 57 3.12 -7.93 10.56
N ASP A 58 2.09 -7.16 10.21
CA ASP A 58 0.68 -7.50 10.48
C ASP A 58 -0.16 -7.26 9.23
N ALA A 59 -0.25 -8.29 8.39
CA ALA A 59 -1.02 -8.23 7.14
C ALA A 59 -2.53 -8.17 7.38
N LYS A 60 -3.02 -8.66 8.53
CA LYS A 60 -4.46 -8.65 8.83
C LYS A 60 -4.92 -7.22 9.12
N SER A 61 -4.25 -6.54 10.02
CA SER A 61 -4.56 -5.13 10.33
C SER A 61 -4.32 -4.23 9.11
N ALA A 62 -3.31 -4.53 8.28
CA ALA A 62 -3.10 -3.84 7.01
C ALA A 62 -4.30 -4.01 6.05
N ALA A 63 -4.84 -5.22 5.94
CA ALA A 63 -6.00 -5.50 5.10
C ALA A 63 -7.26 -4.78 5.61
N GLU A 64 -7.48 -4.72 6.92
CA GLU A 64 -8.58 -3.96 7.53
C GLU A 64 -8.46 -2.46 7.25
N GLN A 65 -7.26 -1.89 7.34
CA GLN A 65 -7.00 -0.49 7.00
C GLN A 65 -7.25 -0.18 5.51
N ILE A 66 -6.86 -1.10 4.62
CA ILE A 66 -7.10 -0.98 3.17
C ILE A 66 -8.59 -1.12 2.85
N ASP A 67 -9.31 -2.03 3.51
CA ASP A 67 -10.76 -2.19 3.37
C ASP A 67 -11.51 -0.90 3.73
N LEU A 68 -11.15 -0.25 4.84
CA LEU A 68 -11.71 1.05 5.23
C LEU A 68 -11.43 2.13 4.17
N PHE A 69 -10.20 2.17 3.65
CA PHE A 69 -9.83 3.10 2.59
C PHE A 69 -10.67 2.89 1.32
N LEU A 70 -10.85 1.64 0.89
CA LEU A 70 -11.66 1.31 -0.29
C LEU A 70 -13.14 1.62 -0.07
N LYS A 71 -13.69 1.33 1.12
CA LYS A 71 -15.07 1.70 1.47
C LYS A 71 -15.31 3.20 1.39
N HIS A 72 -14.35 4.01 1.85
CA HIS A 72 -14.44 5.47 1.73
C HIS A 72 -14.44 5.94 0.27
N GLN A 73 -13.63 5.31 -0.59
CA GLN A 73 -13.63 5.59 -2.04
C GLN A 73 -14.96 5.19 -2.70
N MET A 74 -15.57 4.07 -2.29
CA MET A 74 -16.87 3.61 -2.82
C MET A 74 -18.03 4.50 -2.38
N PHE A 75 -17.98 5.03 -1.16
CA PHE A 75 -19.08 5.79 -0.55
C PHE A 75 -18.60 7.12 0.03
N PRO A 76 -18.16 8.07 -0.81
CA PRO A 76 -17.49 9.31 -0.37
C PRO A 76 -18.38 10.23 0.49
N SER A 77 -19.70 9.99 0.54
CA SER A 77 -20.68 10.82 1.27
C SER A 77 -21.21 10.18 2.57
N THR A 78 -20.66 9.05 3.01
CA THR A 78 -21.17 8.27 4.16
C THR A 78 -20.41 8.49 5.47
N TRP A 79 -19.51 9.48 5.50
CA TRP A 79 -18.60 9.76 6.61
C TRP A 79 -18.50 11.24 6.91
#